data_AF-A0A933IL08-F1
#
_entry.id   AF-A0A933IL08-F1
#
_cell.length_a   1.000
_cell.length_b   1.000
_cell.length_c   1.000
_cell.angle_alpha   90.00
_cell.angle_beta   90.00
_cell.angle_gamma   90.00
#
_symmetry.space_group_name_H-M   'P 1'
#
loop_
_entity.id
_entity.type
_entity.pdbx_description
1 polymer ?
#
loop_
_entity_poly.entity_id
_entity_poly.type
_entity_poly.pdbx_seq_one_letter_code
_entity_poly.pdbx_strand_id
1 'polypeptide(L)'
;MEENSTASIKLRDVYEINPMEGIMPSSQPNEFIVSSWGNVDNKDMAIFVDMDALIKVYRHAKSSPQKEVGGFLIGYPMREKEKLFVQITDVTPAQHVHSTGEALSFSHQTWKMLDCQMSERFKNKYVLGWYHTHPGIGLFLSPYDTFIHNHFFSLFWQIALVIDPATENHMFFSKKNKRLAESGNYFYTQRNEANARSLKRMMDRLKIAQKRERSGRYKRHSMVV
;
A
#
# COMPACT_ATOMS: atom_id res chain seq x y z
N MET A 1 15.35 22.76 33.10
CA MET A 1 14.73 22.74 31.76
C MET A 1 15.09 21.42 31.15
N GLU A 2 14.19 20.45 31.30
CA GLU A 2 14.39 19.03 31.06
C GLU A 2 14.39 18.69 29.56
N GLU A 3 15.43 17.93 29.19
CA GLU A 3 15.47 16.82 28.23
C GLU A 3 14.63 16.91 26.95
N ASN A 4 15.24 17.53 25.94
CA ASN A 4 14.86 17.42 24.54
C ASN A 4 15.56 16.20 23.86
N SER A 5 15.61 15.04 24.54
CA SER A 5 16.56 13.96 24.22
C SER A 5 15.96 12.60 23.83
N THR A 6 14.65 12.41 23.81
CA THR A 6 14.06 11.06 23.64
C THR A 6 13.22 10.84 22.37
N ALA A 7 12.82 11.89 21.64
CA ALA A 7 12.05 11.74 20.39
C ALA A 7 12.91 11.41 19.14
N SER A 8 14.23 11.51 19.27
CA SER A 8 15.23 11.16 18.25
C SER A 8 15.71 9.71 18.33
N ILE A 9 15.20 8.94 19.31
CA ILE A 9 15.63 7.57 19.60
C ILE A 9 14.62 6.60 18.93
N LYS A 10 15.06 5.92 17.86
CA LYS A 10 14.42 4.79 17.11
C LYS A 10 13.74 4.99 15.74
N LEU A 11 13.88 6.11 15.04
CA LEU A 11 13.60 6.15 13.59
C LEU A 11 14.85 5.93 12.72
N ARG A 12 16.05 5.96 13.32
CA ARG A 12 17.34 5.85 12.61
C ARG A 12 18.02 4.48 12.71
N ASP A 13 17.55 3.56 13.55
CA ASP A 13 18.07 2.18 13.57
C ASP A 13 17.42 1.29 12.48
N VAL A 14 16.65 1.91 11.59
CA VAL A 14 15.87 1.27 10.52
C VAL A 14 16.78 0.68 9.42
N TYR A 15 18.08 0.97 9.42
CA TYR A 15 19.04 0.52 8.39
C TYR A 15 19.34 -0.99 8.39
N GLU A 16 18.88 -1.77 9.37
CA GLU A 16 19.16 -3.21 9.46
C GLU A 16 17.93 -4.13 9.38
N ILE A 17 16.75 -3.63 8.99
CA ILE A 17 15.61 -4.52 8.77
C ILE A 17 15.77 -5.21 7.42
N ASN A 18 16.54 -6.29 7.44
CA ASN A 18 16.67 -7.20 6.32
C ASN A 18 15.37 -8.00 6.16
N PRO A 19 14.88 -8.17 4.92
CA PRO A 19 13.77 -9.07 4.64
C PRO A 19 14.03 -10.46 5.23
N MET A 20 13.05 -10.98 5.96
CA MET A 20 13.15 -12.27 6.64
C MET A 20 13.00 -13.42 5.63
N GLU A 21 13.55 -14.60 5.94
CA GLU A 21 13.23 -15.79 5.15
C GLU A 21 11.74 -16.14 5.29
N GLY A 22 11.09 -16.45 4.17
CA GLY A 22 9.68 -16.77 4.13
C GLY A 22 9.26 -17.43 2.83
N ILE A 23 8.04 -17.94 2.81
CA ILE A 23 7.47 -18.63 1.64
C ILE A 23 6.38 -17.73 1.05
N MET A 24 6.45 -17.49 -0.26
CA MET A 24 5.45 -16.65 -0.92
C MET A 24 4.06 -17.31 -0.84
N PRO A 25 2.96 -16.54 -0.71
CA PRO A 25 1.61 -17.11 -0.75
C PRO A 25 1.34 -17.93 -2.03
N SER A 26 1.92 -17.53 -3.17
CA SER A 26 1.81 -18.27 -4.43
C SER A 26 2.54 -19.62 -4.43
N SER A 27 3.55 -19.77 -3.57
CA SER A 27 4.31 -21.01 -3.40
C SER A 27 3.61 -21.99 -2.43
N GLN A 28 2.48 -21.58 -1.83
CA GLN A 28 1.68 -22.37 -0.88
C GLN A 28 0.23 -22.54 -1.37
N PRO A 29 0.00 -23.19 -2.53
CA PRO A 29 -1.32 -23.26 -3.16
C PRO A 29 -2.37 -24.04 -2.36
N ASN A 30 -1.94 -24.89 -1.42
CA ASN A 30 -2.84 -25.61 -0.52
C ASN A 30 -3.40 -24.71 0.59
N GLU A 31 -2.69 -23.63 0.93
CA GLU A 31 -3.08 -22.70 2.00
C GLU A 31 -3.72 -21.43 1.47
N PHE A 32 -3.28 -20.94 0.32
CA PHE A 32 -3.71 -19.66 -0.22
C PHE A 32 -4.28 -19.78 -1.65
N ILE A 33 -5.21 -18.88 -1.93
CA ILE A 33 -5.65 -18.57 -3.28
C ILE A 33 -5.02 -17.23 -3.65
N VAL A 34 -4.35 -17.18 -4.80
CA VAL A 34 -3.61 -16.00 -5.25
C VAL A 34 -4.11 -15.57 -6.62
N SER A 35 -4.21 -14.27 -6.86
CA SER A 35 -4.54 -13.69 -8.17
C SER A 35 -3.72 -12.43 -8.43
N SER A 36 -3.05 -12.37 -9.58
CA SER A 36 -2.27 -11.19 -9.98
C SER A 36 -3.15 -10.04 -10.49
N TRP A 37 -2.66 -8.82 -10.33
CA TRP A 37 -3.29 -7.60 -10.78
C TRP A 37 -2.24 -6.57 -11.24
N GLY A 38 -2.53 -5.87 -12.33
CA GLY A 38 -1.59 -4.92 -12.95
C GLY A 38 -0.44 -5.59 -13.70
N ASN A 39 0.62 -4.82 -13.95
CA ASN A 39 1.81 -5.31 -14.65
C ASN A 39 2.78 -5.94 -13.66
N VAL A 40 2.72 -7.27 -13.56
CA VAL A 40 3.57 -8.06 -12.67
C VAL A 40 4.78 -8.58 -13.45
N ASP A 41 5.99 -8.21 -13.02
CA ASP A 41 7.25 -8.70 -13.57
C ASP A 41 7.96 -9.62 -12.57
N ASN A 42 8.37 -10.79 -13.03
CA ASN A 42 9.15 -11.75 -12.23
C ASN A 42 10.54 -11.26 -11.84
N LYS A 43 11.03 -10.13 -12.36
CA LYS A 43 12.27 -9.47 -11.91
C LYS A 43 12.04 -8.51 -10.75
N ASP A 44 10.86 -7.92 -10.65
CA ASP A 44 10.53 -6.91 -9.64
C ASP A 44 10.14 -7.53 -8.30
N MET A 45 10.38 -6.83 -7.18
CA MET A 45 9.88 -7.28 -5.87
C MET A 45 8.36 -7.56 -5.92
N ALA A 46 7.93 -8.72 -5.42
CA ALA A 46 6.52 -9.09 -5.41
C ALA A 46 5.77 -8.41 -4.26
N ILE A 47 4.54 -7.97 -4.52
CA ILE A 47 3.67 -7.34 -3.52
C ILE A 47 2.46 -8.23 -3.33
N PHE A 48 2.40 -8.93 -2.19
CA PHE A 48 1.24 -9.71 -1.79
C PHE A 48 0.39 -8.89 -0.83
N VAL A 49 -0.89 -8.74 -1.15
CA VAL A 49 -1.84 -8.02 -0.29
C VAL A 49 -2.99 -8.93 0.10
N ASP A 50 -3.21 -9.03 1.40
CA ASP A 50 -4.37 -9.74 1.93
C ASP A 50 -5.65 -9.05 1.45
N MET A 51 -6.60 -9.84 0.97
CA MET A 51 -7.88 -9.34 0.49
C MET A 51 -8.60 -8.46 1.54
N ASP A 52 -8.56 -8.84 2.82
CA ASP A 52 -9.22 -8.11 3.89
C ASP A 52 -8.50 -6.80 4.22
N ALA A 53 -7.16 -6.79 4.13
CA ALA A 53 -6.36 -5.58 4.26
C ALA A 53 -6.73 -4.56 3.17
N LEU A 54 -6.83 -5.00 1.91
CA LEU A 54 -7.22 -4.13 0.81
C LEU A 54 -8.67 -3.62 0.95
N ILE A 55 -9.60 -4.47 1.40
CA ILE A 55 -10.98 -4.05 1.67
C ILE A 55 -11.02 -2.95 2.75
N LYS A 56 -10.21 -3.07 3.82
CA LYS A 56 -10.10 -2.04 4.86
C LYS A 56 -9.59 -0.71 4.27
N VAL A 57 -8.58 -0.74 3.38
CA VAL A 57 -8.09 0.45 2.67
C VAL A 57 -9.20 1.11 1.86
N TYR A 58 -9.92 0.35 1.03
CA TYR A 58 -11.04 0.88 0.24
C TYR A 58 -12.16 1.46 1.11
N ARG A 59 -12.49 0.82 2.23
CA ARG A 59 -13.48 1.35 3.18
C ARG A 59 -13.03 2.69 3.76
N HIS A 60 -11.76 2.80 4.16
CA HIS A 60 -11.23 4.06 4.65
C HIS A 60 -11.24 5.15 3.56
N ALA A 61 -10.76 4.84 2.36
CA ALA A 61 -10.80 5.75 1.21
C ALA A 61 -12.22 6.28 0.91
N LYS A 62 -13.24 5.42 0.98
CA LYS A 62 -14.64 5.78 0.75
C LYS A 62 -15.27 6.58 1.88
N SER A 63 -14.69 6.55 3.09
CA SER A 63 -15.20 7.32 4.23
C SER A 63 -14.98 8.83 4.08
N SER A 64 -14.07 9.24 3.20
CA SER A 64 -13.76 10.65 2.89
C SER A 64 -13.55 10.83 1.38
N PRO A 65 -14.60 10.72 0.56
CA PRO A 65 -14.47 10.64 -0.90
C PRO A 65 -14.00 11.96 -1.56
N GLN A 66 -13.96 13.06 -0.82
CA GLN A 66 -13.57 14.39 -1.30
C GLN A 66 -12.31 14.94 -0.62
N LYS A 67 -11.68 14.16 0.27
CA LYS A 67 -10.47 14.55 0.98
C LYS A 67 -9.44 13.45 0.87
N GLU A 68 -8.18 13.85 0.76
CA GLU A 68 -7.10 12.89 0.84
C GLU A 68 -7.04 12.30 2.25
N VAL A 69 -7.04 10.98 2.31
CA VAL A 69 -6.80 10.20 3.52
C VAL A 69 -5.68 9.24 3.24
N GLY A 70 -5.01 8.77 4.28
CA GLY A 70 -3.99 7.76 4.13
C GLY A 70 -3.73 6.99 5.41
N GLY A 71 -2.72 6.15 5.36
CA GLY A 71 -2.36 5.27 6.46
C GLY A 71 -1.18 4.39 6.12
N PHE A 72 -0.98 3.39 6.96
CA PHE A 72 0.21 2.55 6.93
C PHE A 72 -0.15 1.13 6.51
N LEU A 73 0.72 0.54 5.69
CA LEU A 73 0.65 -0.85 5.24
C LEU A 73 1.50 -1.68 6.19
N ILE A 74 0.93 -2.72 6.79
CA ILE A 74 1.56 -3.48 7.87
C ILE A 74 1.70 -4.96 7.49
N GLY A 75 2.84 -5.55 7.78
CA GLY A 75 3.08 -6.98 7.55
C GLY A 75 4.55 -7.33 7.56
N TYR A 76 4.97 -8.14 6.60
CA TYR A 76 6.30 -8.77 6.61
C TYR A 76 7.08 -8.47 5.32
N PRO A 77 8.26 -7.84 5.42
CA PRO A 77 9.24 -7.85 4.33
C PRO A 77 9.96 -9.19 4.36
N MET A 78 9.91 -9.93 3.26
CA MET A 78 10.43 -11.28 3.19
C MET A 78 11.22 -11.56 1.91
N ARG A 79 11.92 -12.69 1.93
CA ARG A 79 12.69 -13.23 0.84
C ARG A 79 12.38 -14.72 0.73
N GLU A 80 12.08 -15.18 -0.48
CA GLU A 80 12.02 -16.60 -0.82
C GLU A 80 13.15 -16.88 -1.82
N LYS A 81 14.21 -17.57 -1.38
CA LYS A 81 15.46 -17.72 -2.15
C LYS A 81 16.09 -16.37 -2.45
N GLU A 82 16.17 -15.95 -3.72
CA GLU A 82 16.65 -14.62 -4.10
C GLU A 82 15.52 -13.61 -4.31
N LYS A 83 14.26 -14.05 -4.23
CA LYS A 83 13.11 -13.23 -4.58
C LYS A 83 12.62 -12.45 -3.37
N LEU A 84 12.78 -11.13 -3.43
CA LEU A 84 12.18 -10.22 -2.46
C LEU A 84 10.67 -10.11 -2.65
N PHE A 85 9.95 -10.08 -1.54
CA PHE A 85 8.52 -9.78 -1.54
C PHE A 85 8.10 -9.10 -0.24
N VAL A 86 6.98 -8.39 -0.30
CA VAL A 86 6.28 -7.90 0.89
C VAL A 86 4.92 -8.58 0.99
N GLN A 87 4.56 -9.00 2.20
CA GLN A 87 3.25 -9.57 2.49
C GLN A 87 2.49 -8.63 3.43
N ILE A 88 1.56 -7.87 2.84
CA ILE A 88 0.67 -6.94 3.56
C ILE A 88 -0.45 -7.76 4.18
N THR A 89 -0.46 -7.82 5.50
CA THR A 89 -1.46 -8.57 6.29
C THR A 89 -2.48 -7.66 6.96
N ASP A 90 -2.08 -6.42 7.26
CA ASP A 90 -2.89 -5.45 7.98
C ASP A 90 -2.68 -4.05 7.43
N VAL A 91 -3.60 -3.16 7.80
CA VAL A 91 -3.52 -1.73 7.52
C VAL A 91 -4.05 -0.96 8.71
N THR A 92 -3.54 0.25 8.89
CA THR A 92 -4.07 1.19 9.89
C THR A 92 -4.18 2.59 9.29
N PRO A 93 -5.34 3.27 9.40
CA PRO A 93 -5.48 4.68 9.06
C PRO A 93 -4.49 5.55 9.83
N ALA A 94 -3.89 6.53 9.15
CA ALA A 94 -3.11 7.56 9.81
C ALA A 94 -4.05 8.50 10.57
N GLN A 95 -3.72 8.76 11.83
CA GLN A 95 -4.42 9.71 12.68
C GLN A 95 -3.62 11.01 12.77
N HIS A 96 -4.28 12.13 13.07
CA HIS A 96 -3.63 13.44 13.23
C HIS A 96 -2.83 13.89 12.00
N VAL A 97 -3.36 13.59 10.81
CA VAL A 97 -2.78 14.01 9.53
C VAL A 97 -3.17 15.45 9.21
N HIS A 98 -2.24 16.19 8.62
CA HIS A 98 -2.54 17.49 8.03
C HIS A 98 -2.67 17.32 6.51
N SER A 99 -3.87 17.59 5.99
CA SER A 99 -4.11 17.69 4.56
C SER A 99 -3.94 19.16 4.16
N THR A 100 -2.88 19.48 3.45
CA THR A 100 -2.63 20.84 2.94
C THR A 100 -3.18 20.98 1.54
N GLY A 101 -4.44 20.62 1.27
CA GLY A 101 -5.12 20.80 -0.02
C GLY A 101 -4.56 20.01 -1.23
N GLU A 102 -3.26 19.70 -1.23
CA GLU A 102 -2.49 19.11 -2.33
C GLU A 102 -1.74 17.83 -1.91
N ALA A 103 -1.64 17.55 -0.60
CA ALA A 103 -0.98 16.35 -0.11
C ALA A 103 -1.31 16.02 1.35
N LEU A 104 -1.12 14.73 1.68
CA LEU A 104 -1.13 14.20 3.03
C LEU A 104 0.27 14.31 3.68
N SER A 105 0.35 14.86 4.89
CA SER A 105 1.59 14.90 5.67
C SER A 105 1.42 14.23 7.03
N PHE A 106 2.50 13.59 7.51
CA PHE A 106 2.53 12.87 8.78
C PHE A 106 3.16 13.75 9.88
N SER A 107 2.36 14.09 10.90
CA SER A 107 2.85 14.86 12.04
C SER A 107 3.64 13.97 13.01
N HIS A 108 4.36 14.57 13.95
CA HIS A 108 4.99 13.82 15.05
C HIS A 108 3.97 13.01 15.87
N GLN A 109 2.75 13.53 16.04
CA GLN A 109 1.66 12.82 16.71
C GLN A 109 1.21 11.60 15.90
N THR A 110 1.18 11.70 14.57
CA THR A 110 0.87 10.56 13.70
C THR A 110 1.85 9.41 13.91
N TRP A 111 3.14 9.71 13.98
CA TRP A 111 4.19 8.72 14.23
C TRP A 111 4.08 8.10 15.63
N LYS A 112 3.90 8.92 16.67
CA LYS A 112 3.70 8.42 18.03
C LYS A 112 2.50 7.48 18.15
N MET A 113 1.40 7.78 17.46
CA MET A 113 0.22 6.94 17.43
C MET A 113 0.49 5.62 16.68
N LEU A 114 1.21 5.68 15.55
CA LEU A 114 1.63 4.49 14.83
C LEU A 114 2.47 3.58 15.72
N ASP A 115 3.47 4.12 16.43
CA ASP A 115 4.33 3.35 17.34
C ASP A 115 3.52 2.62 18.42
N CYS A 116 2.55 3.32 19.01
CA CYS A 116 1.61 2.73 19.97
C CYS A 116 0.85 1.55 19.34
N GLN A 117 0.24 1.77 18.17
CA GLN A 117 -0.49 0.72 17.45
C GLN A 117 0.39 -0.48 17.07
N MET A 118 1.64 -0.24 16.67
CA MET A 118 2.59 -1.30 16.36
C MET A 118 2.89 -2.16 17.60
N SER A 119 3.09 -1.52 18.76
CA SER A 119 3.39 -2.21 20.01
C SER A 119 2.21 -3.01 20.57
N GLU A 120 0.98 -2.51 20.42
CA GLU A 120 -0.22 -3.11 21.00
C GLU A 120 -0.86 -4.16 20.10
N ARG A 121 -0.99 -3.87 18.80
CA ARG A 121 -1.83 -4.63 17.85
C ARG A 121 -1.04 -5.39 16.80
N PHE A 122 0.15 -4.90 16.44
CA PHE A 122 0.93 -5.44 15.32
C PHE A 122 2.30 -5.97 15.78
N LYS A 123 2.30 -6.69 16.90
CA LYS A 123 3.51 -7.32 17.45
C LYS A 123 4.20 -8.17 16.39
N ASN A 124 5.52 -8.02 16.28
CA ASN A 124 6.38 -8.70 15.31
C ASN A 124 6.10 -8.40 13.83
N LYS A 125 5.32 -7.35 13.52
CA LYS A 125 5.10 -6.87 12.15
C LYS A 125 5.87 -5.58 11.90
N TYR A 126 5.96 -5.22 10.62
CA TYR A 126 6.69 -4.06 10.14
C TYR A 126 5.79 -3.13 9.35
N VAL A 127 6.16 -1.85 9.33
CA VAL A 127 5.59 -0.84 8.44
C VAL A 127 6.20 -1.05 7.05
N LEU A 128 5.42 -1.69 6.17
CA LEU A 128 5.77 -2.00 4.78
C LEU A 128 5.75 -0.78 3.86
N GLY A 129 5.14 0.30 4.32
CA GLY A 129 4.93 1.48 3.51
C GLY A 129 3.65 2.19 3.92
N TRP A 130 3.08 2.91 2.96
CA TRP A 130 1.93 3.75 3.19
C TRP A 130 0.95 3.70 2.04
N TYR A 131 -0.25 4.16 2.31
CA TYR A 131 -1.25 4.39 1.29
C TYR A 131 -1.86 5.77 1.44
N HIS A 132 -2.35 6.33 0.34
CA HIS A 132 -3.15 7.54 0.33
C HIS A 132 -4.14 7.57 -0.84
N THR A 133 -5.11 8.48 -0.77
CA THR A 133 -6.12 8.64 -1.80
C THR A 133 -5.85 9.83 -2.70
N HIS A 134 -6.12 9.68 -4.00
CA HIS A 134 -6.21 10.76 -4.99
C HIS A 134 -7.63 10.79 -5.60
N PRO A 135 -8.62 11.44 -4.95
CA PRO A 135 -9.99 11.42 -5.43
C PRO A 135 -10.17 12.05 -6.83
N GLY A 136 -10.35 11.22 -7.86
CA GLY A 136 -10.62 11.64 -9.23
C GLY A 136 -9.42 12.23 -10.01
N ILE A 137 -8.23 12.26 -9.42
CA ILE A 137 -7.00 12.83 -10.03
C ILE A 137 -6.20 11.77 -10.78
N GLY A 138 -6.28 10.51 -10.34
CA GLY A 138 -5.62 9.36 -10.95
C GLY A 138 -4.56 8.72 -10.06
N LEU A 139 -3.95 7.66 -10.57
CA LEU A 139 -3.07 6.76 -9.83
C LEU A 139 -1.60 7.04 -10.17
N PHE A 140 -1.04 8.11 -9.61
CA PHE A 140 0.36 8.50 -9.78
C PHE A 140 0.94 8.98 -8.44
N LEU A 141 2.26 9.06 -8.34
CA LEU A 141 2.92 9.76 -7.23
C LEU A 141 3.27 11.18 -7.65
N SER A 142 2.81 12.16 -6.89
CA SER A 142 3.25 13.55 -7.04
C SER A 142 4.73 13.70 -6.64
N PRO A 143 5.39 14.83 -6.98
CA PRO A 143 6.71 15.15 -6.44
C PRO A 143 6.73 15.16 -4.91
N TYR A 144 5.65 15.59 -4.28
CA TYR A 144 5.51 15.60 -2.82
C TYR A 144 5.35 14.17 -2.27
N ASP A 145 4.56 13.31 -2.90
CA ASP A 145 4.43 11.90 -2.49
C ASP A 145 5.79 11.18 -2.57
N THR A 146 6.54 11.49 -3.63
CA THR A 146 7.88 10.96 -3.84
C THR A 146 8.83 11.44 -2.73
N PHE A 147 8.73 12.71 -2.32
CA PHE A 147 9.48 13.26 -1.19
C PHE A 147 9.12 12.54 0.12
N ILE A 148 7.83 12.40 0.43
CA ILE A 148 7.36 11.69 1.62
C ILE A 148 7.87 10.24 1.64
N HIS A 149 7.73 9.53 0.53
CA HIS A 149 8.21 8.15 0.43
C HIS A 149 9.72 8.07 0.65
N ASN A 150 10.51 8.91 -0.03
CA ASN A 150 11.97 8.84 0.10
C ASN A 150 12.49 9.24 1.48
N HIS A 151 11.77 10.11 2.20
CA HIS A 151 12.21 10.60 3.52
C HIS A 151 11.75 9.69 4.67
N PHE A 152 10.51 9.19 4.62
CA PHE A 152 9.90 8.44 5.73
C PHE A 152 9.79 6.93 5.47
N PHE A 153 9.85 6.50 4.20
CA PHE A 153 9.73 5.10 3.77
C PHE A 153 10.91 4.72 2.87
N SER A 154 12.13 4.99 3.36
CA SER A 154 13.36 4.95 2.57
C SER A 154 13.93 3.56 2.34
N LEU A 155 13.43 2.50 2.99
CA LEU A 155 13.91 1.15 2.78
C LEU A 155 13.62 0.64 1.36
N PHE A 156 14.47 -0.25 0.85
CA PHE A 156 14.38 -0.71 -0.55
C PHE A 156 13.13 -1.56 -0.82
N TRP A 157 12.59 -2.21 0.22
CA TRP A 157 11.37 -3.01 0.15
C TRP A 157 10.11 -2.24 0.52
N GLN A 158 10.21 -0.98 0.95
CA GLN A 158 9.03 -0.19 1.28
C GLN A 158 8.28 0.26 0.02
N ILE A 159 6.95 0.33 0.13
CA ILE A 159 6.04 0.58 -0.99
C ILE A 159 5.11 1.77 -0.72
N ALA A 160 4.54 2.32 -1.78
CA ALA A 160 3.40 3.24 -1.69
C ALA A 160 2.19 2.64 -2.42
N LEU A 161 1.00 2.90 -1.92
CA LEU A 161 -0.27 2.52 -2.55
C LEU A 161 -1.13 3.77 -2.76
N VAL A 162 -1.41 4.08 -4.02
CA VAL A 162 -2.35 5.15 -4.37
C VAL A 162 -3.69 4.53 -4.68
N ILE A 163 -4.76 5.07 -4.09
CA ILE A 163 -6.14 4.64 -4.35
C ILE A 163 -6.93 5.82 -4.89
N ASP A 164 -7.70 5.59 -5.95
CA ASP A 164 -8.70 6.55 -6.39
C ASP A 164 -10.09 6.04 -5.99
N PRO A 165 -10.71 6.60 -4.93
CA PRO A 165 -12.03 6.18 -4.48
C PRO A 165 -13.13 6.47 -5.52
N ALA A 166 -12.94 7.42 -6.44
CA ALA A 166 -13.93 7.75 -7.45
C ALA A 166 -14.00 6.71 -8.57
N THR A 167 -12.86 6.09 -8.91
CA THR A 167 -12.78 5.04 -9.93
C THR A 167 -12.73 3.63 -9.35
N GLU A 168 -12.65 3.49 -8.02
CA GLU A 168 -12.44 2.22 -7.30
C GLU A 168 -11.18 1.48 -7.74
N ASN A 169 -10.16 2.21 -8.19
CA ASN A 169 -8.91 1.65 -8.70
C ASN A 169 -7.73 1.95 -7.76
N HIS A 170 -6.64 1.19 -7.90
CA HIS A 170 -5.42 1.39 -7.11
C HIS A 170 -4.17 1.04 -7.91
N MET A 171 -3.04 1.60 -7.48
CA MET A 171 -1.71 1.29 -8.02
C MET A 171 -0.69 1.23 -6.90
N PHE A 172 0.12 0.18 -6.90
CA PHE A 172 1.30 0.12 -6.03
C PHE A 172 2.50 0.74 -6.73
N PHE A 173 3.39 1.30 -5.92
CA PHE A 173 4.68 1.81 -6.35
C PHE A 173 5.77 1.18 -5.48
N SER A 174 6.79 0.63 -6.12
CA SER A 174 7.98 0.11 -5.45
C SER A 174 9.25 0.57 -6.15
N LYS A 175 10.39 0.47 -5.47
CA LYS A 175 11.68 0.85 -6.04
C LYS A 175 12.11 -0.15 -7.10
N LYS A 176 12.28 0.33 -8.34
CA LYS A 176 12.90 -0.37 -9.47
C LYS A 176 14.09 0.45 -9.94
N ASN A 177 15.28 -0.14 -10.03
CA ASN A 177 16.51 0.57 -10.42
C ASN A 177 16.71 1.90 -9.64
N LYS A 178 16.49 1.87 -8.32
CA LYS A 178 16.58 3.02 -7.40
C LYS A 178 15.54 4.13 -7.58
N ARG A 179 14.50 3.94 -8.40
CA ARG A 179 13.40 4.90 -8.60
C ARG A 179 12.06 4.26 -8.27
N LEU A 180 11.12 5.04 -7.74
CA LEU A 180 9.75 4.57 -7.59
C LEU A 180 9.10 4.44 -8.96
N ALA A 181 8.47 3.30 -9.20
CA ALA A 181 7.75 2.99 -10.42
C ALA A 181 6.51 2.17 -10.11
N GLU A 182 5.52 2.23 -11.00
CA GLU A 182 4.31 1.43 -10.92
C GLU A 182 4.64 -0.06 -10.84
N SER A 183 3.94 -0.77 -9.97
CA SER A 183 4.14 -2.18 -9.68
C SER A 183 2.80 -2.90 -9.63
N GLY A 184 2.71 -4.02 -10.35
CA GLY A 184 1.64 -4.98 -10.14
C GLY A 184 1.73 -5.63 -8.76
N ASN A 185 0.64 -6.28 -8.38
CA ASN A 185 0.51 -6.95 -7.10
C ASN A 185 -0.20 -8.29 -7.24
N TYR A 186 -0.25 -9.03 -6.14
CA TYR A 186 -0.98 -10.27 -5.99
C TYR A 186 -1.95 -10.12 -4.83
N PHE A 187 -3.24 -10.32 -5.08
CA PHE A 187 -4.21 -10.52 -4.02
C PHE A 187 -4.07 -11.94 -3.50
N TYR A 188 -4.08 -12.11 -2.18
CA TYR A 188 -4.16 -13.43 -1.58
C TYR A 188 -5.21 -13.51 -0.47
N THR A 189 -5.68 -14.72 -0.22
CA THR A 189 -6.62 -15.03 0.87
C THR A 189 -6.47 -16.51 1.24
N GLN A 190 -6.87 -16.88 2.46
CA GLN A 190 -6.87 -18.28 2.89
C GLN A 190 -7.76 -19.13 1.97
N ARG A 191 -7.32 -20.36 1.69
CA ARG A 191 -8.00 -21.29 0.80
C ARG A 191 -9.24 -21.86 1.47
N ASN A 192 -10.39 -21.36 1.04
CA ASN A 192 -11.69 -21.97 1.23
C ASN A 192 -12.64 -21.46 0.14
N GLU A 193 -13.79 -22.11 -0.03
CA GLU A 193 -14.72 -21.75 -1.10
C GLU A 193 -15.31 -20.34 -0.95
N ALA A 194 -15.58 -19.90 0.28
CA ALA A 194 -16.16 -18.59 0.53
C ALA A 194 -15.20 -17.47 0.10
N ASN A 195 -13.93 -17.62 0.47
CA ASN A 195 -12.85 -16.72 0.09
C ASN A 195 -12.58 -16.76 -1.42
N ALA A 196 -12.61 -17.94 -2.04
CA ALA A 196 -12.51 -18.07 -3.50
C ALA A 196 -13.58 -17.25 -4.22
N ARG A 197 -14.84 -17.37 -3.77
CA ARG A 197 -15.97 -16.59 -4.32
C ARG A 197 -15.79 -15.09 -4.08
N SER A 198 -15.34 -14.68 -2.89
CA SER A 198 -15.08 -13.28 -2.56
C SER A 198 -13.97 -12.66 -3.39
N LEU A 199 -12.83 -13.35 -3.53
CA LEU A 199 -11.72 -12.91 -4.35
C LEU A 199 -12.14 -12.78 -5.83
N LYS A 200 -12.87 -13.76 -6.36
CA LYS A 200 -13.41 -13.69 -7.73
C LYS A 200 -14.30 -12.45 -7.92
N ARG A 201 -15.24 -12.19 -7.00
CA ARG A 201 -16.12 -11.01 -7.06
C ARG A 201 -15.34 -9.70 -6.98
N MET A 202 -14.32 -9.63 -6.13
CA MET A 202 -13.45 -8.46 -6.03
C MET A 202 -12.73 -8.21 -7.36
N MET A 203 -12.13 -9.26 -7.94
CA MET A 203 -11.46 -9.19 -9.23
C MET A 203 -12.38 -8.73 -10.36
N ASP A 204 -13.60 -9.26 -10.42
CA ASP A 204 -14.57 -8.87 -11.44
C ASP A 204 -14.97 -7.39 -11.31
N ARG A 205 -15.14 -6.89 -10.07
CA ARG A 205 -15.39 -5.46 -9.82
C ARG A 205 -14.23 -4.58 -10.27
N LEU A 206 -12.99 -4.95 -9.92
CA LEU A 206 -11.79 -4.21 -10.32
C LEU A 206 -11.65 -4.16 -11.85
N LYS A 207 -11.92 -5.26 -12.56
CA LYS A 207 -11.91 -5.28 -14.04
C LYS A 207 -12.96 -4.34 -14.64
N ILE A 208 -14.16 -4.31 -14.06
CA ILE A 208 -15.23 -3.39 -14.49
C ILE A 208 -14.81 -1.94 -14.25
N ALA A 209 -14.26 -1.62 -13.08
CA ALA A 209 -13.75 -0.31 -12.72
C ALA A 209 -12.67 0.18 -13.71
N GLN A 210 -11.65 -0.64 -13.97
CA GLN A 210 -10.57 -0.33 -14.91
C GLN A 210 -11.09 -0.08 -16.34
N LYS A 211 -12.08 -0.87 -16.79
CA LYS A 211 -12.70 -0.67 -18.11
C LYS A 211 -13.43 0.67 -18.18
N ARG A 212 -14.20 1.03 -17.14
CA ARG A 212 -14.92 2.32 -17.05
C ARG A 212 -13.97 3.50 -17.09
N GLU A 213 -12.86 3.43 -16.36
CA GLU A 213 -11.84 4.49 -16.34
C GLU A 213 -11.24 4.73 -17.74
N ARG A 214 -10.85 3.65 -18.44
CA ARG A 214 -10.32 3.74 -19.81
C ARG A 214 -11.32 4.35 -20.78
N SER A 215 -12.59 3.95 -20.71
CA SER A 215 -13.65 4.54 -21.54
C SER A 215 -13.95 6.00 -21.17
N GLY A 216 -13.86 6.37 -19.89
CA GLY A 216 -14.06 7.73 -19.40
C GLY A 216 -12.95 8.68 -19.85
N ARG A 217 -11.68 8.26 -19.80
CA ARG A 217 -10.54 9.04 -20.32
C ARG A 217 -10.68 9.29 -21.83
N TYR A 218 -11.13 8.31 -22.61
CA TYR A 218 -11.38 8.45 -24.04
C TYR A 218 -12.45 9.51 -24.33
N LYS A 219 -13.56 9.49 -23.59
CA LYS A 219 -14.64 10.48 -23.73
C LYS A 219 -14.24 11.90 -23.35
N ARG A 220 -13.38 12.08 -22.34
CA ARG A 220 -12.86 13.41 -21.95
C ARG A 220 -11.91 13.97 -23.01
N HIS A 221 -11.08 13.15 -23.64
CA HIS A 221 -10.21 13.61 -24.74
C HIS A 221 -10.99 13.96 -26.01
N SER A 222 -12.13 13.31 -26.28
CA SER A 222 -12.97 13.62 -27.45
C SER A 222 -13.88 14.84 -27.30
N MET A 223 -13.98 15.45 -26.10
CA MET A 223 -14.75 16.70 -25.87
C MET A 223 -13.86 17.96 -25.83
N VAL A 224 -12.55 17.81 -26.04
CA VAL A 224 -11.56 18.92 -26.03
C VAL A 224 -11.05 19.20 -27.46
N VAL A 225 -11.84 18.86 -28.49
CA VAL A 225 -11.55 19.14 -29.90
C VAL A 225 -12.71 19.92 -30.49
#